data_AF-A0A4Z2EJ31-F1
#
_entry.id   AF-A0A4Z2EJ31-F1
#
_cell.length_a   1.000
_cell.length_b   1.000
_cell.length_c   1.000
_cell.angle_alpha   90.00
_cell.angle_beta   90.00
_cell.angle_gamma   90.00
#
_symmetry.space_group_name_H-M   'P 1'
#
loop_
_entity.id
_entity.type
_entity.pdbx_description
1 polymer ?
#
loop_
_entity_poly.entity_id
_entity_poly.type
_entity_poly.pdbx_seq_one_letter_code
_entity_poly.pdbx_strand_id
1 'polypeptide(L)'
;MPYTPSGFFCDRLIRERERRDGEGSLNKPLRFNGQDFTALRQECLQKKRQFEDDSFPATVESLGFKELGHKSSKVKNIVWKRPKVGRRIGGR
;
A
#
# COMPACT_ATOMS: atom_id res chain seq x y z
N MET A 1 -3.12 2.25 12.53
CA MET A 1 -4.24 1.33 12.78
C MET A 1 -5.18 1.43 11.59
N PRO A 2 -5.42 0.37 10.80
CA PRO A 2 -6.47 0.42 9.80
C PRO A 2 -7.82 0.36 10.53
N TYR A 3 -8.64 1.37 10.31
CA TYR A 3 -9.96 1.54 10.90
C TYR A 3 -10.97 0.68 10.13
N THR A 4 -11.35 -0.47 10.70
CA THR A 4 -12.61 -1.12 10.33
C THR A 4 -13.72 -0.57 11.23
N PRO A 5 -14.90 -0.22 10.68
CA PRO A 5 -16.00 0.33 11.46
C PRO A 5 -16.39 -0.66 12.57
N SER A 6 -16.36 -0.20 13.83
CA SER A 6 -16.78 -0.97 14.99
C SER A 6 -18.30 -1.17 14.93
N GLY A 7 -18.74 -2.31 14.39
CA GLY A 7 -20.14 -2.56 14.08
C GLY A 7 -20.76 -3.71 14.87
N PHE A 8 -19.96 -4.61 15.47
CA PHE A 8 -20.52 -5.78 16.15
C PHE A 8 -19.88 -6.01 17.51
N PHE A 9 -20.71 -6.39 18.49
CA PHE A 9 -20.35 -6.65 19.90
C PHE A 9 -19.14 -7.61 20.05
N CYS A 10 -18.90 -8.47 19.04
CA CYS A 10 -17.84 -9.47 19.05
C CYS A 10 -16.51 -9.01 18.41
N ASP A 11 -16.45 -7.85 17.74
CA ASP A 11 -15.24 -7.43 16.98
C ASP A 11 -14.01 -7.36 17.87
N ARG A 12 -14.18 -6.88 19.11
CA ARG A 12 -13.09 -6.82 20.09
C ARG A 12 -12.60 -8.20 20.48
N LEU A 13 -13.50 -9.16 20.69
CA LEU A 13 -13.16 -10.53 21.09
C LEU A 13 -12.48 -11.30 19.95
N ILE A 14 -12.93 -11.09 18.71
CA ILE A 14 -12.33 -11.68 17.50
C ILE A 14 -10.89 -11.20 17.36
N ARG A 15 -10.65 -9.87 17.39
CA ARG A 15 -9.29 -9.31 17.31
C ARG A 15 -8.38 -9.77 18.46
N GLU A 16 -8.94 -9.93 19.66
CA GLU A 16 -8.21 -10.45 20.82
C GLU A 16 -7.76 -11.90 20.63
N ARG A 17 -8.59 -12.71 19.98
CA ARG A 17 -8.26 -14.09 19.63
C ARG A 17 -7.22 -14.12 18.52
N GLU A 18 -7.40 -13.36 17.45
CA GLU A 18 -6.48 -13.32 16.31
C GLU A 18 -5.06 -12.90 16.73
N ARG A 19 -4.97 -11.90 17.63
CA ARG A 19 -3.69 -11.47 18.20
C ARG A 19 -3.05 -12.55 19.07
N ARG A 20 -3.84 -13.30 19.84
CA ARG A 20 -3.36 -14.48 20.59
C ARG A 20 -2.87 -15.59 19.66
N ASP A 21 -3.53 -15.76 18.51
CA ASP A 21 -3.12 -16.66 17.43
C ASP A 21 -1.95 -16.11 16.59
N GLY A 22 -1.25 -15.09 17.09
CA GLY A 22 -0.01 -14.55 16.53
C GLY A 22 -0.21 -13.52 15.42
N GLU A 23 -1.43 -13.07 15.16
CA GLU A 23 -1.67 -12.02 14.16
C GLU A 23 -1.01 -10.69 14.56
N GLY A 24 -0.32 -10.07 13.60
CA GLY A 24 0.49 -8.88 13.83
C GLY A 24 1.94 -9.18 14.26
N SER A 25 2.30 -10.45 14.44
CA SER A 25 3.70 -10.86 14.64
C SER A 25 4.51 -10.80 13.34
N LEU A 26 5.84 -10.87 13.44
CA LEU A 26 6.73 -10.95 12.28
C LEU A 26 6.44 -12.14 11.37
N ASN A 27 5.97 -13.26 11.95
CA ASN A 27 5.67 -14.49 11.21
C ASN A 27 4.25 -14.50 10.61
N LYS A 28 3.34 -13.65 11.14
CA LYS A 28 1.96 -13.51 10.66
C LYS A 28 1.58 -12.03 10.66
N PRO A 29 2.16 -11.23 9.75
CA PRO A 29 1.90 -9.81 9.68
C PRO A 29 0.45 -9.53 9.28
N LEU A 30 -0.11 -8.45 9.83
CA LEU A 30 -1.42 -7.95 9.45
C LEU A 30 -1.39 -7.41 8.02
N ARG A 31 -2.38 -7.79 7.22
CA ARG A 31 -2.56 -7.25 5.88
C ARG A 31 -3.19 -5.86 5.96
N PHE A 32 -2.44 -4.83 5.59
CA PHE A 32 -2.96 -3.47 5.53
C PHE A 32 -4.04 -3.37 4.44
N ASN A 33 -5.23 -2.88 4.80
CA ASN A 33 -6.40 -2.81 3.92
C ASN A 33 -6.73 -4.14 3.20
N GLY A 34 -6.41 -5.29 3.81
CA GLY A 34 -6.64 -6.60 3.21
C GLY A 34 -5.78 -6.91 1.99
N GLN A 35 -4.75 -6.11 1.69
CA GLN A 35 -3.88 -6.30 0.54
C GLN A 35 -3.00 -7.54 0.72
N ASP A 36 -3.04 -8.46 -0.26
CA ASP A 36 -2.17 -9.64 -0.33
C ASP A 36 -1.18 -9.49 -1.48
N PHE A 37 0.10 -9.31 -1.15
CA PHE A 37 1.17 -9.15 -2.14
C PHE A 37 1.24 -10.30 -3.14
N THR A 38 1.07 -11.55 -2.70
CA THR A 38 1.23 -12.73 -3.56
C THR A 38 0.11 -12.77 -4.59
N ALA A 39 -1.13 -12.54 -4.13
CA ALA A 39 -2.30 -12.49 -5.01
C ALA A 39 -2.22 -11.32 -6.00
N LEU A 40 -1.91 -10.10 -5.50
CA LEU A 40 -1.78 -8.89 -6.32
C LEU A 40 -0.68 -9.01 -7.37
N ARG A 41 0.48 -9.56 -6.99
CA ARG A 41 1.59 -9.81 -7.92
C ARG A 41 1.18 -10.80 -9.00
N GLN A 42 0.54 -11.91 -8.63
CA GLN A 42 0.10 -12.92 -9.58
C GLN A 42 -0.92 -12.33 -10.57
N GLU A 43 -1.90 -11.58 -10.09
CA GLU A 43 -2.91 -10.93 -10.94
C GLU A 43 -2.26 -9.97 -11.95
N CYS A 44 -1.32 -9.13 -11.49
CA CYS A 44 -0.61 -8.20 -12.36
C CYS A 44 0.20 -8.92 -13.45
N LEU A 45 0.88 -10.01 -13.09
CA LEU A 45 1.61 -10.84 -14.04
C LEU A 45 0.70 -11.50 -15.07
N GLN A 46 -0.44 -12.06 -14.63
CA GLN A 46 -1.43 -12.66 -15.52
C GLN A 46 -2.02 -11.64 -16.51
N LYS A 47 -2.35 -10.45 -16.01
CA LYS A 47 -2.87 -9.33 -16.81
C LYS A 47 -1.79 -8.59 -17.60
N LYS A 48 -0.51 -8.97 -17.47
CA LYS A 48 0.65 -8.29 -18.06
C LYS A 48 0.67 -6.78 -17.82
N ARG A 49 0.19 -6.34 -16.65
CA ARG A 49 0.14 -4.93 -16.23
C ARG A 49 1.06 -4.69 -15.05
N GLN A 50 1.44 -3.43 -14.86
CA GLN A 50 2.14 -3.02 -13.66
C GLN A 50 1.13 -2.82 -12.52
N PHE A 51 1.57 -3.06 -11.29
CA PHE A 51 0.74 -2.82 -10.12
C PHE A 51 0.55 -1.32 -9.88
N GLU A 52 -0.69 -0.90 -9.70
CA GLU A 52 -1.10 0.44 -9.26
C GLU A 52 -1.81 0.26 -7.92
N ASP A 53 -1.46 1.09 -6.94
CA ASP A 53 -1.96 0.95 -5.57
C ASP A 53 -3.19 1.84 -5.39
N ASP A 54 -4.36 1.20 -5.18
CA ASP A 54 -5.62 1.90 -4.92
C ASP A 54 -5.69 2.48 -3.51
N SER A 55 -4.97 1.90 -2.54
CA SER A 55 -4.89 2.42 -1.16
C SER A 55 -3.93 3.60 -1.03
N PHE A 56 -2.98 3.74 -1.96
CA PHE A 56 -2.03 4.84 -1.99
C PHE A 56 -1.78 5.29 -3.45
N PRO A 57 -2.73 6.03 -4.05
CA PRO A 57 -2.67 6.38 -5.46
C PRO A 57 -1.53 7.36 -5.76
N ALA A 58 -1.05 7.38 -7.00
CA ALA A 58 0.00 8.32 -7.44
C ALA A 58 -0.56 9.74 -7.69
N THR A 59 -1.29 10.29 -6.72
CA THR A 59 -1.93 11.61 -6.78
C THR A 59 -1.30 12.58 -5.78
N VAL A 60 -1.69 13.85 -5.84
CA VAL A 60 -1.19 14.87 -4.91
C VAL A 60 -1.66 14.60 -3.47
N GLU A 61 -2.80 13.94 -3.28
CA GLU A 61 -3.31 13.55 -1.96
C GLU A 61 -2.35 12.64 -1.21
N SER A 62 -1.68 11.74 -1.93
CA SER A 62 -0.66 10.85 -1.37
C SER A 62 0.65 11.57 -1.03
N LEU A 63 0.90 12.78 -1.56
CA LEU A 63 2.09 13.57 -1.22
C LEU A 63 1.94 14.24 0.16
N GLY A 64 0.71 14.57 0.55
CA GLY A 64 0.40 15.12 1.87
C GLY A 64 -0.56 16.29 1.85
N PHE A 65 -0.70 16.94 3.01
CA PHE A 65 -1.62 18.05 3.24
C PHE A 65 -0.86 19.37 3.49
N LYS A 66 -1.58 20.50 3.44
CA LYS A 66 -1.03 21.87 3.61
C LYS A 66 0.06 22.20 2.60
N GLU A 67 1.33 22.12 3.02
CA GLU A 67 2.53 22.50 2.25
C GLU A 67 2.78 21.60 1.03
N LEU A 68 2.20 20.40 1.02
CA LEU A 68 2.24 19.42 -0.09
C LEU A 68 0.85 19.17 -0.69
N GLY A 69 -0.14 20.00 -0.36
CA GLY A 69 -1.47 19.89 -0.95
C GLY A 69 -1.55 20.50 -2.36
N HIS A 70 -2.67 20.27 -3.05
CA HIS A 70 -2.97 20.73 -4.42
C HIS A 70 -2.67 22.21 -4.72
N LYS A 71 -2.69 23.08 -3.70
CA LYS A 71 -2.46 24.52 -3.85
C LYS A 71 -0.98 24.93 -3.74
N SER A 72 -0.10 24.00 -3.34
CA SER A 72 1.32 24.29 -3.16
C SER A 72 2.06 24.34 -4.49
N SER A 73 2.94 25.33 -4.66
CA SER A 73 3.83 25.40 -5.83
C SER A 73 4.78 24.19 -5.90
N LYS A 74 5.11 23.60 -4.75
CA LYS A 74 6.07 22.48 -4.63
C LYS A 74 5.58 21.21 -5.33
N VAL A 75 4.27 21.00 -5.45
CA VAL A 75 3.70 19.77 -6.03
C VAL A 75 3.37 19.87 -7.51
N LYS A 76 3.34 21.08 -8.09
CA LYS A 76 2.94 21.31 -9.49
C LYS A 76 3.83 20.60 -10.52
N ASN A 77 5.09 20.35 -10.18
CA ASN A 77 6.08 19.76 -11.08
C ASN A 77 6.50 18.34 -10.67
N ILE A 78 5.78 17.70 -9.76
CA ILE A 78 6.10 16.34 -9.31
C ILE A 78 5.56 15.32 -10.30
N VAL A 79 6.42 14.40 -10.72
CA VAL A 79 6.08 13.28 -11.60
C VAL A 79 6.45 11.97 -10.92
N TRP A 80 5.49 11.07 -10.81
CA TRP A 80 5.70 9.74 -10.26
C TRP A 80 6.48 8.88 -11.27
N LYS A 81 7.61 8.33 -10.84
CA LYS A 81 8.47 7.48 -11.66
C LYS A 81 8.68 6.15 -10.96
N ARG A 82 8.67 5.07 -11.74
CA ARG A 82 9.05 3.74 -11.25
C ARG A 82 10.57 3.57 -11.40
N PRO A 83 11.27 3.03 -10.39
CA PRO A 83 12.64 2.62 -10.54
C PRO A 83 12.74 1.58 -11.67
N LYS A 84 13.51 1.88 -12.71
CA LYS A 84 13.89 0.86 -13.69
C LYS A 84 15.00 0.07 -13.03
N VAL A 85 14.75 -1.20 -12.69
CA VAL A 85 15.81 -2.13 -12.29
C VAL A 85 16.86 -2.06 -13.39
N GLY A 86 18.08 -1.65 -13.03
CA GLY A 86 19.06 -1.13 -13.97
C GLY A 86 19.22 -2.02 -15.20
N ARG A 87 18.90 -1.49 -16.38
CA ARG A 87 19.75 -1.80 -17.53
C ARG A 87 21.14 -1.33 -17.09
N ARG A 88 22.03 -2.27 -16.77
CA ARG A 88 23.47 -2.01 -16.82
C ARG A 88 23.70 -1.28 -18.13
N ILE A 89 24.02 0.00 -18.06
CA ILE A 89 24.56 0.73 -19.19
C ILE A 89 25.86 -0.02 -19.50
N GLY A 90 25.92 -0.62 -20.69
CA GLY A 90 26.95 -1.60 -21.03
C GLY A 90 28.37 -1.06 -20.91
N GLY A 91 29.32 -1.98 -20.78
CA GLY A 91 30.74 -1.72 -20.93
C GLY A 91 31.41 -2.98 -21.45
N ARG A 92 31.56 -3.03 -22.78
CA ARG A 92 32.36 -3.93 -23.63
C ARG A 92 32.39 -5.42 -23.29
#